data_AF-A0A1D6L8U5-F1
#
_entry.id   AF-A0A1D6L8U5-F1
#
_cell.length_a   1.000
_cell.length_b   1.000
_cell.length_c   1.000
_cell.angle_alpha   90.00
_cell.angle_beta   90.00
_cell.angle_gamma   90.00
#
_symmetry.space_group_name_H-M   'P 1'
#
loop_
_entity.id
_entity.type
_entity.pdbx_description
1 polymer ?
#
loop_
_entity_poly.entity_id
_entity_poly.type
_entity_poly.pdbx_seq_one_letter_code
_entity_poly.pdbx_strand_id
1 'polypeptide(L)'
;MCAQFSAFMGIPFSWILLTVIPQSVDYWSAYAVTLFLMGITISWCATCANNPMFAEVVPPKHRTMIYAFDRAFEGSFGSLAAPAVGLVTEKIYGYNAKAVDLSHGSVDGAYALSRGLLTMMIVPFALCLMFYTPLYTVFKRDRENARLASIKEQELT
;
A
#
# COMPACT_ATOMS: atom_id res chain seq x y z
N MET A 1 -0.48 14.03 -7.29
CA MET A 1 -1.78 14.05 -6.56
C MET A 1 -2.47 12.69 -6.55
N CYS A 2 -2.58 11.95 -7.67
CA CYS A 2 -3.27 10.65 -7.70
C CYS A 2 -2.73 9.61 -6.69
N ALA A 3 -1.42 9.49 -6.49
CA ALA A 3 -0.86 8.56 -5.49
C ALA A 3 -1.18 8.93 -4.04
N GLN A 4 -1.30 10.23 -3.72
CA GLN A 4 -1.70 10.67 -2.39
C GLN A 4 -3.16 10.34 -2.12
N PHE A 5 -4.04 10.57 -3.11
CA PHE A 5 -5.44 10.15 -3.03
C PHE A 5 -5.56 8.63 -2.87
N SER A 6 -4.84 7.87 -3.70
CA SER A 6 -4.80 6.41 -3.68
C SER A 6 -4.34 5.86 -2.33
N ALA A 7 -3.26 6.41 -1.76
CA ALA A 7 -2.77 6.01 -0.44
C ALA A 7 -3.72 6.43 0.69
N PHE A 8 -4.31 7.63 0.59
CA PHE A 8 -5.27 8.12 1.56
C PHE A 8 -6.52 7.25 1.62
N MET A 9 -7.10 6.88 0.46
CA MET A 9 -8.30 6.04 0.38
C MET A 9 -8.09 4.64 0.96
N GLY A 10 -6.85 4.15 1.06
CA GLY A 10 -6.53 2.89 1.74
C GLY A 10 -6.93 2.87 3.21
N ILE A 11 -6.77 3.98 3.92
CA ILE A 11 -7.07 4.10 5.35
C ILE A 11 -8.58 3.94 5.65
N PRO A 12 -9.50 4.73 5.06
CA PRO A 12 -10.93 4.59 5.33
C PRO A 12 -11.49 3.27 4.81
N PHE A 13 -11.02 2.74 3.67
CA PHE A 13 -11.50 1.45 3.18
C PHE A 13 -11.05 0.29 4.07
N SER A 14 -9.80 0.28 4.54
CA SER A 14 -9.33 -0.71 5.53
C SER A 14 -10.13 -0.62 6.82
N TRP A 15 -10.45 0.59 7.29
CA TRP A 15 -11.30 0.78 8.46
C TRP A 15 -12.71 0.22 8.25
N ILE A 16 -13.37 0.58 7.16
CA ILE A 16 -14.74 0.12 6.84
C ILE A 16 -14.76 -1.41 6.75
N LEU A 17 -13.83 -2.01 6.01
CA LEU A 17 -13.77 -3.45 5.76
C LEU A 17 -13.61 -4.27 7.04
N LEU A 18 -12.75 -3.81 7.96
CA LEU A 18 -12.30 -4.59 9.11
C LEU A 18 -13.06 -4.24 10.41
N THR A 19 -13.65 -3.05 10.52
CA THR A 19 -14.34 -2.61 11.75
C THR A 19 -15.83 -2.34 11.59
N VAL A 20 -16.27 -1.84 10.43
CA VAL A 20 -17.67 -1.41 10.24
C VAL A 20 -18.53 -2.58 9.79
N ILE A 21 -18.02 -3.44 8.91
CA ILE A 21 -18.78 -4.58 8.42
C ILE A 21 -18.76 -5.71 9.48
N PRO A 22 -19.93 -6.15 9.99
CA PRO A 22 -19.99 -7.25 10.92
C PRO A 22 -19.47 -8.54 10.27
N GLN A 23 -18.72 -9.32 11.05
CA GLN A 23 -18.15 -10.62 10.62
C GLN A 23 -19.25 -11.69 10.56
N SER A 24 -20.23 -11.51 9.65
CA SER A 24 -21.28 -12.47 9.31
C SER A 24 -21.35 -12.65 7.79
N VAL A 25 -21.73 -13.85 7.38
CA VAL A 25 -21.98 -14.22 5.97
C VAL A 25 -23.11 -13.41 5.33
N ASP A 26 -24.02 -12.85 6.14
CA ASP A 26 -25.16 -12.06 5.65
C ASP A 26 -24.73 -10.76 4.94
N TYR A 27 -23.53 -10.25 5.24
CA TYR A 27 -23.01 -9.00 4.69
C TYR A 27 -22.09 -9.19 3.49
N TRP A 28 -22.19 -10.33 2.79
CA TRP A 28 -21.33 -10.64 1.64
C TRP A 28 -21.30 -9.52 0.58
N SER A 29 -22.45 -8.92 0.26
CA SER A 29 -22.53 -7.84 -0.73
C SER A 29 -21.77 -6.58 -0.28
N ALA A 30 -21.80 -6.26 1.01
CA ALA A 30 -21.05 -5.13 1.57
C ALA A 30 -19.54 -5.37 1.48
N TYR A 31 -19.07 -6.60 1.76
CA TYR A 31 -17.67 -6.98 1.57
C TYR A 31 -17.26 -6.86 0.10
N ALA A 32 -18.06 -7.40 -0.82
CA ALA A 32 -17.78 -7.37 -2.25
C ALA A 32 -17.66 -5.93 -2.80
N VAL A 33 -18.62 -5.06 -2.47
CA VAL A 33 -18.61 -3.66 -2.91
C VAL A 33 -17.42 -2.91 -2.30
N THR A 34 -17.15 -3.11 -1.01
CA THR A 34 -16.02 -2.44 -0.34
C THR A 34 -14.69 -2.85 -0.95
N LEU A 35 -14.46 -4.16 -1.16
CA LEU A 35 -13.24 -4.67 -1.79
C LEU A 35 -13.10 -4.20 -3.24
N PHE A 36 -14.20 -4.13 -3.99
CA PHE A 36 -14.20 -3.63 -5.36
C PHE A 36 -13.79 -2.15 -5.43
N LEU A 37 -14.41 -1.30 -4.62
CA LEU A 37 -14.08 0.12 -4.55
C LEU A 37 -12.65 0.34 -4.02
N MET A 38 -12.24 -0.45 -3.04
CA MET A 38 -10.89 -0.45 -2.50
C MET A 38 -9.84 -0.80 -3.58
N GLY A 39 -10.08 -1.83 -4.39
CA GLY A 39 -9.17 -2.23 -5.46
C GLY A 39 -9.02 -1.18 -6.56
N ILE A 40 -10.13 -0.54 -6.95
CA ILE A 40 -10.10 0.53 -7.96
C ILE A 40 -9.36 1.76 -7.44
N THR A 41 -9.53 2.11 -6.17
CA THR A 41 -8.98 3.37 -5.63
C THR A 41 -7.53 3.27 -5.18
N ILE A 42 -7.05 2.10 -4.76
CA ILE A 42 -5.69 1.93 -4.19
C ILE A 42 -4.64 1.54 -5.26
N SER A 43 -5.06 1.00 -6.39
CA SER A 43 -4.14 0.46 -7.42
C SER A 43 -3.34 1.54 -8.19
N TRP A 44 -3.62 2.83 -7.97
CA TRP A 44 -3.08 3.91 -8.81
C TRP A 44 -1.67 4.36 -8.41
N CYS A 45 -1.17 3.98 -7.22
CA CYS A 45 0.15 4.41 -6.75
C CYS A 45 1.29 4.06 -7.72
N ALA A 46 1.37 2.81 -8.16
CA ALA A 46 2.46 2.35 -9.03
C ALA A 46 2.36 2.95 -10.44
N THR A 47 1.19 2.83 -11.08
CA THR A 47 0.98 3.20 -12.48
C THR A 47 0.97 4.72 -12.69
N CYS A 48 0.39 5.49 -11.77
CA CYS A 48 0.22 6.93 -11.95
C CYS A 48 1.34 7.78 -11.34
N ALA A 49 2.14 7.25 -10.40
CA ALA A 49 3.22 8.01 -9.77
C ALA A 49 4.58 7.35 -9.94
N ASN A 50 4.77 6.11 -9.47
CA ASN A 50 6.11 5.52 -9.41
C ASN A 50 6.69 5.26 -10.80
N ASN A 51 5.92 4.63 -11.70
CA ASN A 51 6.40 4.29 -13.03
C ASN A 51 6.74 5.54 -13.88
N PRO A 52 5.88 6.58 -13.96
CA PRO A 52 6.22 7.81 -14.67
C PRO A 52 7.43 8.53 -14.07
N MET A 53 7.55 8.55 -12.74
CA MET A 53 8.69 9.16 -12.04
C MET A 53 10.00 8.49 -12.43
N PHE A 54 10.06 7.16 -12.43
CA PHE A 54 11.24 6.43 -12.89
C PHE A 54 11.51 6.62 -14.39
N ALA A 55 10.47 6.69 -15.23
CA ALA A 55 10.65 6.92 -16.65
C ALA A 55 11.28 8.29 -16.97
N GLU A 56 10.96 9.32 -16.20
CA GLU A 56 11.49 10.68 -16.40
C GLU A 56 12.90 10.88 -15.82
N VAL A 57 13.20 10.28 -14.68
CA VAL A 57 14.49 10.47 -13.98
C VAL A 57 15.56 9.52 -14.49
N VAL A 58 15.19 8.29 -14.85
CA VAL A 58 16.16 7.25 -15.19
C VAL A 58 16.41 7.20 -16.70
N PRO A 59 17.68 7.23 -17.13
CA PRO A 59 18.04 7.10 -18.54
C PRO A 59 17.46 5.82 -19.16
N PRO A 60 17.09 5.82 -20.45
CA PRO A 60 16.44 4.68 -21.10
C PRO A 60 17.19 3.35 -20.93
N LYS A 61 18.53 3.38 -20.90
CA LYS A 61 19.41 2.21 -20.73
C LYS A 61 19.22 1.49 -19.40
N HIS A 62 18.75 2.17 -18.35
CA HIS A 62 18.64 1.62 -16.99
C HIS A 62 17.19 1.44 -16.51
N ARG A 63 16.18 1.73 -17.35
CA ARG A 63 14.76 1.65 -16.96
C ARG A 63 14.32 0.25 -16.55
N THR A 64 14.75 -0.79 -17.27
CA THR A 64 14.40 -2.17 -16.90
C THR A 64 15.00 -2.57 -15.55
N MET A 65 16.22 -2.12 -15.26
CA MET A 65 16.91 -2.40 -14.00
C MET A 65 16.19 -1.74 -12.81
N ILE A 66 15.79 -0.48 -12.93
CA ILE A 66 15.10 0.21 -11.82
C ILE A 66 13.72 -0.37 -11.55
N TYR A 67 12.96 -0.75 -12.58
CA TYR A 67 11.66 -1.41 -12.37
C TYR A 67 11.80 -2.79 -11.74
N ALA A 68 12.78 -3.58 -12.17
CA ALA A 68 13.06 -4.89 -11.57
C ALA A 68 13.48 -4.74 -10.09
N PHE A 69 14.33 -3.74 -9.80
CA PHE A 69 14.77 -3.43 -8.45
C PHE A 69 13.60 -2.99 -7.55
N ASP A 70 12.75 -2.08 -8.02
CA ASP A 70 11.54 -1.63 -7.31
C ASP A 70 10.62 -2.82 -6.95
N ARG A 71 10.31 -3.67 -7.93
CA ARG A 71 9.49 -4.87 -7.72
C ARG A 71 10.11 -5.86 -6.73
N ALA A 72 11.43 -6.07 -6.82
CA ALA A 72 12.14 -6.95 -5.90
C ALA A 72 12.07 -6.40 -4.46
N PHE A 73 12.32 -5.11 -4.28
CA PHE A 73 12.24 -4.46 -2.96
C PHE A 73 10.82 -4.50 -2.39
N GLU A 74 9.81 -4.11 -3.17
CA GLU A 74 8.41 -4.14 -2.73
C GLU A 74 7.99 -5.57 -2.33
N GLY A 75 8.35 -6.57 -3.14
CA GLY A 75 8.07 -7.98 -2.85
C GLY A 75 8.78 -8.50 -1.61
N SER A 76 10.07 -8.18 -1.44
CA SER A 76 10.85 -8.58 -0.26
C SER A 76 10.25 -8.02 1.04
N PHE A 77 9.91 -6.73 1.08
CA PHE A 77 9.25 -6.14 2.25
C PHE A 77 7.82 -6.66 2.43
N GLY A 78 7.08 -6.88 1.34
CA GLY A 78 5.73 -7.45 1.37
C GLY A 78 5.68 -8.84 2.00
N SER A 79 6.73 -9.64 1.83
CA SER A 79 6.83 -10.98 2.43
C SER A 79 6.82 -10.97 3.97
N LEU A 80 7.28 -9.86 4.57
CA LEU A 80 7.31 -9.68 6.02
C LEU A 80 5.93 -9.32 6.60
N ALA A 81 4.96 -8.94 5.78
CA ALA A 81 3.64 -8.51 6.24
C ALA A 81 2.88 -9.64 6.94
N ALA A 82 2.86 -10.85 6.37
CA ALA A 82 2.17 -12.00 6.94
C ALA A 82 2.67 -12.37 8.36
N PRO A 83 3.99 -12.58 8.61
CA PRO A 83 4.47 -12.85 9.95
C PRO A 83 4.28 -11.65 10.90
N ALA A 84 4.40 -10.42 10.40
CA ALA A 84 4.21 -9.22 11.23
C ALA A 84 2.75 -9.07 11.72
N VAL A 85 1.77 -9.30 10.84
CA VAL A 85 0.34 -9.35 11.20
C VAL A 85 0.09 -10.42 12.25
N GLY A 86 0.65 -11.63 12.05
CA GLY A 86 0.50 -12.73 13.01
C GLY A 86 1.01 -12.35 14.41
N LEU A 87 2.22 -11.78 14.48
CA LEU A 87 2.82 -11.34 15.75
C LEU A 87 2.02 -10.25 16.44
N VAL A 88 1.53 -9.25 15.69
CA VAL A 88 0.69 -8.17 16.24
C VAL A 88 -0.63 -8.74 16.77
N THR A 89 -1.25 -9.62 16.00
CA THR A 89 -2.52 -10.26 16.35
C THR A 89 -2.40 -11.10 17.62
N GLU A 90 -1.33 -11.90 17.75
CA GLU A 90 -1.08 -12.75 18.91
C GLU A 90 -0.67 -11.93 20.15
N LYS A 91 0.34 -11.05 20.02
CA LYS A 91 0.93 -10.35 21.18
C LYS A 91 0.15 -9.13 21.65
N ILE A 92 -0.51 -8.40 20.76
CA ILE A 92 -1.19 -7.14 21.10
C ILE A 92 -2.69 -7.38 21.29
N TYR A 93 -3.30 -8.18 20.43
CA TYR A 93 -4.74 -8.43 20.46
C TYR A 93 -5.13 -9.75 21.14
N GLY A 94 -4.16 -10.53 21.61
CA GLY A 94 -4.40 -11.72 22.44
C GLY A 94 -4.97 -12.90 21.67
N TYR A 95 -4.78 -12.96 20.35
CA TYR A 95 -5.25 -14.08 19.54
C TYR A 95 -4.58 -15.38 19.96
N ASN A 96 -5.37 -16.37 20.38
CA ASN A 96 -4.86 -17.68 20.76
C ASN A 96 -5.14 -18.70 19.65
N ALA A 97 -4.15 -18.92 18.78
CA ALA A 97 -4.24 -19.86 17.67
C ALA A 97 -4.56 -21.31 18.10
N LYS A 98 -4.25 -21.69 19.35
CA LYS A 98 -4.46 -23.04 19.88
C LYS A 98 -5.84 -23.26 20.49
N ALA A 99 -6.57 -22.18 20.78
CA ALA A 99 -7.91 -22.23 21.37
C ALA A 99 -9.04 -22.10 20.33
N VAL A 100 -8.70 -21.94 19.06
CA VAL A 100 -9.69 -21.83 17.98
C VAL A 100 -10.26 -23.21 17.71
N ASP A 101 -11.57 -23.35 17.94
CA ASP A 101 -12.31 -24.53 17.51
C ASP A 101 -12.41 -24.52 15.98
N LEU A 102 -11.72 -25.47 15.33
CA LEU A 102 -11.72 -25.63 13.87
C LEU A 102 -13.12 -25.92 13.30
N SER A 103 -14.05 -26.39 14.15
CA SER A 103 -15.39 -26.84 13.76
C SER A 103 -16.39 -25.69 13.65
N HIS A 104 -16.29 -24.70 14.54
CA HIS A 104 -17.24 -23.58 14.63
C HIS A 104 -16.58 -22.21 14.43
N GLY A 105 -15.24 -22.14 14.36
CA GLY A 105 -14.50 -20.89 14.39
C GLY A 105 -14.62 -20.16 15.73
N SER A 106 -13.89 -19.06 15.87
CA SER A 106 -13.99 -18.18 17.05
C SER A 106 -14.25 -16.76 16.58
N VAL A 107 -15.41 -16.21 16.96
CA VAL A 107 -15.78 -14.80 16.68
C VAL A 107 -14.77 -13.84 17.31
N ASP A 108 -14.34 -14.15 18.54
CA ASP A 108 -13.32 -13.36 19.25
C ASP A 108 -11.96 -13.43 18.54
N GLY A 109 -11.60 -14.61 18.03
CA GLY A 109 -10.39 -14.79 17.22
C GLY A 109 -10.43 -13.99 15.91
N ALA A 110 -11.58 -14.00 15.22
CA ALA A 110 -11.78 -13.20 14.00
C ALA A 110 -11.65 -11.69 14.28
N TYR A 111 -12.18 -11.22 15.41
CA TYR A 111 -12.06 -9.81 15.80
C TYR A 111 -10.62 -9.41 16.17
N ALA A 112 -9.90 -10.25 16.91
CA ALA A 112 -8.50 -10.02 17.22
C ALA A 112 -7.63 -9.96 15.95
N LEU A 113 -7.86 -10.88 14.99
CA LEU A 113 -7.20 -10.88 13.69
C LEU A 113 -7.56 -9.65 12.85
N SER A 114 -8.82 -9.26 12.82
CA SER A 114 -9.27 -8.07 12.10
C SER A 114 -8.56 -6.80 12.59
N ARG A 115 -8.39 -6.63 13.91
CA ARG A 115 -7.67 -5.49 14.49
C ARG A 115 -6.17 -5.52 14.20
N GLY A 116 -5.57 -6.72 14.18
CA GLY A 116 -4.18 -6.91 13.79
C GLY A 116 -3.93 -6.54 12.32
N LEU A 117 -4.80 -7.02 11.43
CA LEU A 117 -4.80 -6.66 10.01
C LEU A 117 -4.99 -5.16 9.80
N LEU A 118 -5.95 -4.54 10.50
CA LEU A 118 -6.23 -3.12 10.40
C LEU A 118 -4.99 -2.27 10.71
N THR A 119 -4.31 -2.60 11.80
CA THR A 119 -3.08 -1.90 12.20
C THR A 119 -1.99 -2.03 11.13
N MET A 120 -1.79 -3.25 10.62
CA MET A 120 -0.80 -3.52 9.58
C MET A 120 -1.18 -3.05 8.19
N MET A 121 -2.43 -2.61 7.96
CA MET A 121 -2.83 -1.93 6.72
C MET A 121 -2.69 -0.41 6.85
N ILE A 122 -3.17 0.18 7.95
CA ILE A 122 -3.15 1.63 8.15
C ILE A 122 -1.72 2.17 8.23
N VAL A 123 -0.82 1.47 8.94
CA VAL A 123 0.56 1.95 9.14
C VAL A 123 1.32 2.10 7.81
N PRO A 124 1.37 1.09 6.91
CA PRO A 124 1.98 1.26 5.59
C PRO A 124 1.30 2.35 4.75
N PHE A 125 -0.04 2.43 4.73
CA PHE A 125 -0.72 3.50 3.97
C PHE A 125 -0.38 4.89 4.48
N ALA A 126 -0.31 5.08 5.80
CA ALA A 126 0.09 6.33 6.41
C ALA A 126 1.55 6.68 6.09
N LEU A 127 2.46 5.71 6.17
CA LEU A 127 3.87 5.89 5.77
C LEU A 127 3.96 6.27 4.29
N CYS A 128 3.25 5.58 3.40
CA CYS A 128 3.20 5.92 1.99
C CYS A 128 2.71 7.36 1.78
N LEU A 129 1.65 7.79 2.46
CA LEU A 129 1.16 9.17 2.37
C LEU A 129 2.21 10.17 2.87
N MET A 130 2.88 9.87 3.98
CA MET A 130 3.96 10.70 4.54
C MET A 130 5.14 10.84 3.58
N PHE A 131 5.49 9.81 2.81
CA PHE A 131 6.58 9.88 1.83
C PHE A 131 6.13 10.50 0.49
N TYR A 132 4.93 10.21 0.00
CA TYR A 132 4.42 10.78 -1.26
C TYR A 132 4.14 12.28 -1.18
N THR A 133 3.84 12.81 0.00
CA THR A 133 3.55 14.24 0.20
C THR A 133 4.76 15.14 -0.08
N PRO A 134 5.92 14.97 0.58
CA PRO A 134 7.13 15.75 0.27
C PRO A 134 7.73 15.37 -1.09
N LEU A 135 7.62 14.11 -1.51
CA LEU A 135 8.12 13.70 -2.83
C LEU A 135 7.41 14.46 -3.96
N TYR A 136 6.13 14.77 -3.83
CA TYR A 136 5.41 15.54 -4.84
C TYR A 136 5.98 16.96 -5.04
N THR A 137 6.45 17.60 -3.98
CA THR A 137 7.02 18.95 -4.07
C THR A 137 8.47 18.91 -4.55
N VAL A 138 9.27 17.98 -4.02
CA VAL A 138 10.68 17.82 -4.39
C VAL A 138 10.83 17.33 -5.83
N PHE A 139 10.03 16.35 -6.25
CA PHE A 139 10.07 15.80 -7.62
C PHE A 139 9.77 16.87 -8.67
N LYS A 140 8.82 17.78 -8.41
CA LYS A 140 8.54 18.88 -9.34
C LYS A 140 9.79 19.73 -9.59
N ARG A 141 10.58 20.00 -8.54
CA ARG A 141 11.83 20.76 -8.62
C ARG A 141 12.94 19.96 -9.30
N ASP A 142 13.11 18.69 -8.96
CA ASP A 142 14.15 17.84 -9.57
C ASP A 142 13.90 17.57 -11.04
N ARG A 143 12.63 17.37 -11.44
CA ARG A 143 12.23 17.23 -12.84
C ARG A 143 12.61 18.47 -13.65
N GLU A 144 12.40 19.66 -13.10
CA GLU A 144 12.73 20.92 -13.76
C GLU A 144 14.25 21.07 -13.93
N ASN A 145 15.03 20.72 -12.90
CA ASN A 145 16.49 20.70 -12.97
C ASN A 145 17.04 19.69 -14.00
N ALA A 146 16.49 18.47 -14.03
CA ALA A 146 16.89 17.43 -14.97
C ALA A 146 16.58 17.82 -16.42
N ARG A 147 15.42 18.48 -16.65
CA ARG A 147 15.05 19.02 -17.97
C ARG A 147 15.98 20.14 -18.42
N LEU A 148 16.37 21.05 -17.52
CA LEU A 148 17.32 22.12 -17.85
C LEU A 148 18.72 21.58 -18.15
N ALA A 149 19.15 20.53 -17.43
CA ALA A 149 20.43 19.87 -17.69
C ALA A 149 20.46 19.18 -19.07
N SER A 150 19.39 18.48 -19.45
CA SER A 150 19.32 17.82 -20.76
C SER A 150 19.26 18.81 -21.93
N ILE A 151 18.58 19.95 -21.77
CA ILE A 151 18.58 21.03 -22.77
C ILE A 151 20.00 21.59 -22.96
N LYS A 152 20.72 21.84 -21.86
CA LYS A 152 22.12 22.32 -21.93
C LYS A 152 23.05 21.31 -22.61
N GLU A 153 22.88 20.02 -22.37
CA GLU A 153 23.64 18.98 -23.08
C GLU A 153 23.32 18.97 -24.58
N GLN A 154 22.06 19.19 -24.97
CA GLN A 154 21.68 19.31 -26.39
C GLN A 154 22.21 20.59 -27.06
N GLU A 155 22.31 21.71 -26.34
CA GLU A 155 22.86 22.97 -26.89
C GLU A 155 24.40 22.94 -27.02
N LEU A 156 25.08 22.06 -26.28
CA LEU A 156 26.53 21.88 -26.35
C LEU A 156 27.00 20.83 -27.37
N THR A 157 26.07 20.14 -28.04
CA THR A 157 26.34 19.11 -29.06
C THR A 157 26.04 19.65 -30.46
#